data_AF-A0A2K3KLV7-F1
#
_entry.id   AF-A0A2K3KLV7-F1
#
_cell.length_a   1.000
_cell.length_b   1.000
_cell.length_c   1.000
_cell.angle_alpha   90.00
_cell.angle_beta   90.00
_cell.angle_gamma   90.00
#
_symmetry.space_group_name_H-M   'P 1'
#
loop_
_entity.id
_entity.type
_entity.pdbx_description
1 polymer ?
#
loop_
_entity_poly.entity_id
_entity_poly.type
_entity_poly.pdbx_seq_one_letter_code
_entity_poly.pdbx_strand_id
1 'polypeptide(L)'
;EYMDIGDMDIVCPDCGAMIWYHERAKKDPGSNAVRVSFCCKKGKILIPYLEEPPPLIRSLFNGFHPKSSHFFGNIRSYNNMFSFTSLGGRVDTPSNDGHGPPHFVIAGQNYHRIGSLLPKHGESPKFAQLYIYDTQNEVSNRLSHFR
;
A
#
# COMPACT_ATOMS: atom_id res chain seq x y z
N GLU A 1 -2.95 27.53 -11.44
CA GLU A 1 -4.07 26.80 -12.08
C GLU A 1 -3.76 25.31 -12.03
N TYR A 2 -4.75 24.47 -11.73
CA TYR A 2 -4.59 23.01 -11.76
C TYR A 2 -4.72 22.55 -13.21
N MET A 3 -3.76 21.79 -13.71
CA MET A 3 -3.81 21.23 -15.06
C MET A 3 -4.66 19.95 -15.02
N ASP A 4 -5.84 20.02 -15.63
CA ASP A 4 -6.68 18.84 -15.85
C ASP A 4 -6.24 18.12 -17.13
N ILE A 5 -5.91 16.84 -17.00
CA ILE A 5 -5.46 15.96 -18.10
C ILE A 5 -6.58 15.02 -18.59
N GLY A 6 -7.79 15.17 -18.06
CA GLY A 6 -8.96 14.36 -18.36
C GLY A 6 -9.06 13.08 -17.54
N ASP A 7 -10.12 12.32 -17.81
CA ASP A 7 -10.40 11.04 -17.17
C ASP A 7 -9.58 9.89 -17.78
N MET A 8 -9.48 8.80 -17.02
CA MET A 8 -8.86 7.57 -17.44
C MET A 8 -9.91 6.68 -18.12
N ASP A 9 -10.28 7.03 -19.35
CA ASP A 9 -11.42 6.47 -20.08
C ASP A 9 -11.03 5.54 -21.25
N ILE A 10 -9.76 5.52 -21.65
CA ILE A 10 -9.29 4.65 -22.72
C ILE A 10 -8.96 3.27 -22.18
N VAL A 11 -9.60 2.24 -22.73
CA VAL A 11 -9.28 0.84 -22.43
C VAL A 11 -8.21 0.35 -23.40
N CYS A 12 -7.10 -0.17 -22.87
CA CYS A 12 -6.09 -0.87 -23.68
C CYS A 12 -6.70 -2.16 -24.29
N PRO A 13 -6.66 -2.35 -25.62
CA PRO A 13 -7.24 -3.53 -26.25
C PRO A 13 -6.50 -4.84 -25.93
N ASP A 14 -5.22 -4.74 -25.54
CA ASP A 14 -4.37 -5.91 -25.32
C ASP A 14 -4.50 -6.46 -23.88
N CYS A 15 -4.68 -5.61 -22.86
CA CYS A 15 -4.73 -6.03 -21.45
C CYS A 15 -5.92 -5.49 -20.64
N GLY A 16 -6.78 -4.65 -21.22
CA GLY A 16 -7.92 -4.07 -20.53
C GLY A 16 -7.58 -2.98 -19.50
N ALA A 17 -6.32 -2.57 -19.38
CA ALA A 17 -5.94 -1.47 -18.50
C ALA A 17 -6.58 -0.14 -18.95
N MET A 18 -7.14 0.60 -18.00
CA MET A 18 -7.59 1.98 -18.21
C MET A 18 -6.36 2.89 -18.29
N ILE A 19 -6.35 3.82 -19.24
CA ILE A 19 -5.28 4.83 -19.41
C ILE A 19 -5.85 6.20 -19.76
N TRP A 20 -5.06 7.25 -19.56
CA TRP A 20 -5.41 8.60 -20.00
C TRP A 20 -5.17 8.78 -21.50
N TYR A 21 -5.93 9.68 -22.13
CA TYR A 21 -5.80 9.97 -23.57
C TYR A 21 -4.36 10.28 -24.00
N HIS A 22 -3.61 11.03 -23.18
CA HIS A 22 -2.24 11.46 -23.47
C HIS A 22 -1.18 10.36 -23.30
N GLU A 23 -1.52 9.22 -22.69
CA GLU A 23 -0.59 8.08 -22.51
C GLU A 23 -0.54 7.13 -23.71
N ARG A 24 -1.39 7.34 -24.73
CA ARG A 24 -1.37 6.51 -25.93
C ARG A 24 -0.04 6.63 -26.68
N ALA A 25 0.37 5.54 -27.32
CA ALA A 25 1.47 5.56 -28.26
C ALA A 25 1.12 6.40 -29.49
N LYS A 26 2.15 6.87 -30.20
CA LYS A 26 1.97 7.51 -31.52
C LYS A 26 1.19 6.58 -32.44
N LYS A 27 0.28 7.18 -33.22
CA LYS A 27 -0.58 6.48 -34.16
C LYS A 27 0.28 5.79 -35.23
N ASP A 28 0.04 4.50 -35.46
CA ASP A 28 0.68 3.79 -36.57
C ASP A 28 0.05 4.25 -37.90
N PRO A 29 0.84 4.47 -38.98
CA PRO A 29 0.30 4.79 -40.29
C PRO A 29 -0.65 3.68 -40.76
N GLY A 30 -1.93 4.00 -40.96
CA GLY A 30 -2.95 3.05 -41.46
C GLY A 30 -3.80 2.33 -40.41
N SER A 31 -3.59 2.59 -39.10
CA SER A 31 -4.45 2.05 -38.04
C SER A 31 -5.14 3.16 -37.25
N ASN A 32 -6.45 3.02 -37.06
CA ASN A 32 -7.22 3.84 -36.12
C ASN A 32 -7.24 3.27 -34.69
N ALA A 33 -6.60 2.12 -34.47
CA ALA A 33 -6.56 1.51 -33.14
C ALA A 33 -5.69 2.32 -32.19
N VAL A 34 -6.21 2.58 -30.99
CA VAL A 34 -5.44 3.16 -29.90
C VAL A 34 -4.42 2.13 -29.43
N ARG A 35 -3.13 2.43 -29.63
CA ARG A 35 -2.02 1.60 -29.16
C ARG A 35 -1.53 2.15 -27.84
N VAL A 36 -1.25 1.29 -26.88
CA VAL A 36 -0.71 1.67 -25.57
C VAL A 36 0.55 0.87 -25.32
N SER A 37 1.64 1.55 -24.98
CA SER A 37 2.90 0.88 -24.61
C SER A 37 3.12 0.81 -23.11
N PHE A 38 2.50 1.69 -22.33
CA PHE A 38 2.82 1.84 -20.91
C PHE A 38 2.30 0.68 -20.06
N CYS A 39 1.10 0.17 -20.32
CA CYS A 39 0.50 -0.91 -19.55
C CYS A 39 1.15 -2.29 -19.84
N CYS A 40 1.03 -2.83 -21.05
CA CYS A 40 1.44 -4.20 -21.38
C CYS A 40 2.52 -4.27 -22.48
N LYS A 41 3.18 -3.14 -22.76
CA LYS A 41 4.20 -3.04 -23.82
C LYS A 41 3.68 -3.49 -25.19
N LYS A 42 2.46 -3.06 -25.56
CA LYS A 42 1.73 -3.45 -26.78
C LYS A 42 1.46 -4.97 -26.84
N GLY A 43 0.94 -5.54 -25.76
CA GLY A 43 0.60 -6.96 -25.63
C GLY A 43 1.81 -7.90 -25.45
N LYS A 44 3.03 -7.37 -25.30
CA LYS A 44 4.24 -8.19 -25.10
C LYS A 44 4.37 -8.74 -23.69
N ILE A 45 3.69 -8.12 -22.72
CA ILE A 45 3.71 -8.52 -21.32
C ILE A 45 2.28 -8.87 -20.92
N LEU A 46 2.09 -10.10 -20.45
CA LEU A 46 0.85 -10.49 -19.78
C LEU A 46 0.96 -10.04 -18.32
N ILE A 47 0.12 -9.08 -17.93
CA ILE A 47 -0.01 -8.69 -16.53
C ILE A 47 -1.13 -9.55 -15.94
N PRO A 48 -0.84 -10.43 -14.97
CA PRO A 48 -1.88 -11.18 -14.29
C PRO A 48 -2.80 -10.23 -13.54
N TYR A 49 -4.10 -10.54 -13.51
CA TYR A 49 -5.04 -9.82 -12.67
C TYR A 49 -4.66 -10.01 -11.20
N LEU A 50 -4.90 -8.98 -10.40
CA LEU A 50 -4.77 -9.07 -8.96
C LEU A 50 -5.73 -10.14 -8.44
N GLU A 51 -5.22 -11.05 -7.62
CA GLU A 51 -6.07 -12.00 -6.92
C GLU A 51 -7.00 -11.24 -5.97
N GLU A 52 -8.26 -11.66 -5.95
CA GLU A 52 -9.24 -11.10 -5.02
C GLU A 52 -8.80 -11.38 -3.58
N PRO A 53 -8.85 -10.37 -2.69
CA PRO A 53 -8.52 -10.59 -1.30
C PRO A 53 -9.51 -11.59 -0.67
N PRO A 54 -9.11 -12.33 0.38
CA PRO A 54 -10.00 -13.25 1.09
C PRO A 54 -11.33 -12.57 1.46
N PRO A 55 -12.48 -13.28 1.42
CA PRO A 55 -13.80 -12.67 1.56
C PRO A 55 -13.98 -11.79 2.79
N LEU A 56 -13.37 -12.18 3.92
CA LEU A 56 -13.36 -11.40 5.14
C LEU A 56 -12.68 -10.03 4.94
N ILE A 57 -11.45 -10.03 4.41
CA ILE A 57 -10.69 -8.80 4.16
C ILE A 57 -11.46 -7.90 3.20
N ARG A 58 -11.99 -8.46 2.10
CA ARG A 58 -12.82 -7.73 1.15
C ARG A 58 -14.04 -7.08 1.83
N SER A 59 -14.75 -7.83 2.67
CA SER A 59 -15.92 -7.30 3.39
C SER A 59 -15.56 -6.19 4.39
N LEU A 60 -14.39 -6.30 5.05
CA LEU A 60 -13.89 -5.28 5.97
C LEU A 60 -13.59 -3.97 5.21
N PHE A 61 -12.86 -4.04 4.09
CA PHE A 61 -12.50 -2.89 3.25
C PHE A 61 -13.66 -2.27 2.48
N ASN A 62 -14.73 -3.01 2.21
CA ASN A 62 -15.91 -2.47 1.51
C ASN A 62 -17.00 -1.95 2.45
N GLY A 63 -16.78 -2.00 3.77
CA GLY A 63 -17.78 -1.54 4.75
C GLY A 63 -18.95 -2.50 4.98
N PHE A 64 -18.92 -3.70 4.39
CA PHE A 64 -20.01 -4.68 4.49
C PHE A 64 -19.95 -5.56 5.74
N HIS A 65 -18.84 -5.50 6.49
CA HIS A 65 -18.68 -6.28 7.71
C HIS A 65 -19.05 -5.43 8.95
N PRO A 66 -19.70 -6.00 9.99
CA PRO A 66 -20.03 -5.24 11.22
C PRO A 66 -18.82 -4.61 11.91
N LYS A 67 -17.63 -5.20 11.73
CA LYS A 67 -16.36 -4.67 12.27
C LYS A 67 -15.63 -3.70 11.35
N SER A 68 -16.19 -3.31 10.19
CA SER A 68 -15.52 -2.43 9.23
C SER A 68 -15.14 -1.07 9.86
N SER A 69 -16.03 -0.46 10.64
CA SER A 69 -15.73 0.81 11.33
C SER A 69 -14.53 0.69 12.27
N HIS A 70 -14.48 -0.40 13.05
CA HIS A 70 -13.35 -0.67 13.94
C HIS A 70 -12.07 -0.94 13.14
N PHE A 71 -12.18 -1.69 12.04
CA PHE A 71 -11.07 -2.00 11.14
C PHE A 71 -10.46 -0.73 10.55
N PHE A 72 -11.27 0.18 10.01
CA PHE A 72 -10.79 1.45 9.48
C PHE A 72 -10.19 2.35 10.56
N GLY A 73 -10.83 2.42 11.74
CA GLY A 73 -10.28 3.17 12.88
C GLY A 73 -8.88 2.70 13.31
N ASN A 74 -8.60 1.40 13.13
CA ASN A 74 -7.36 0.75 13.58
C ASN A 74 -6.48 0.22 12.44
N ILE A 75 -6.73 0.59 11.19
CA ILE A 75 -6.09 -0.03 10.01
C ILE A 75 -4.56 0.10 10.05
N ARG A 76 -4.04 1.21 10.57
CA ARG A 76 -2.59 1.42 10.76
C ARG A 76 -2.01 0.43 11.77
N SER A 77 -2.72 0.15 12.86
CA SER A 77 -2.29 -0.82 13.87
C SER A 77 -2.29 -2.24 13.30
N TYR A 78 -3.31 -2.60 12.52
CA TYR A 78 -3.34 -3.87 11.78
C TYR A 78 -2.17 -4.00 10.82
N ASN A 79 -1.89 -2.99 10.00
CA ASN A 79 -0.74 -3.03 9.08
C ASN A 79 0.60 -3.11 9.82
N ASN A 80 0.74 -2.35 10.92
CA ASN A 80 1.98 -2.35 11.72
C ASN A 80 2.26 -3.70 12.40
N MET A 81 1.23 -4.51 12.67
CA MET A 81 1.39 -5.86 13.20
C MET A 81 2.15 -6.79 12.25
N PHE A 82 2.11 -6.49 10.95
CA PHE A 82 2.81 -7.23 9.89
C PHE A 82 4.17 -6.62 9.52
N SER A 83 4.60 -5.55 10.21
CA SER A 83 5.89 -4.93 9.98
C SER A 83 7.02 -5.77 10.59
N PHE A 84 7.97 -6.19 9.76
CA PHE A 84 9.17 -6.91 10.22
C PHE A 84 10.26 -5.99 10.76
N THR A 85 10.22 -4.72 10.40
CA THR A 85 11.20 -3.71 10.77
C THR A 85 10.52 -2.40 11.11
N SER A 86 11.13 -1.59 11.97
CA SER A 86 10.74 -0.19 12.12
C SER A 86 11.49 0.69 11.13
N LEU A 87 10.90 1.83 10.76
CA LEU A 87 11.58 2.84 9.96
C LEU A 87 12.35 3.78 10.89
N GLY A 88 13.65 3.97 10.63
CA GLY A 88 14.48 5.00 11.23
C GLY A 88 14.75 6.12 10.24
N GLY A 89 14.62 7.36 10.70
CA GLY A 89 14.87 8.57 9.89
C GLY A 89 14.56 9.83 10.70
N ARG A 90 14.96 10.99 10.20
CA ARG A 90 14.59 12.27 10.81
C ARG A 90 13.18 12.62 10.33
N VAL A 91 12.21 12.64 11.23
CA VAL A 91 10.84 13.04 10.93
C VAL A 91 10.62 14.46 11.41
N ASP A 92 10.41 15.37 10.47
CA ASP A 92 10.02 16.75 10.74
C ASP A 92 8.50 16.85 10.53
N THR A 93 7.80 17.39 11.52
CA THR A 93 6.37 17.72 11.41
C THR A 93 6.22 19.24 11.32
N PRO A 94 6.39 19.83 10.13
CA PRO A 94 6.23 21.27 9.98
C PRO A 94 4.81 21.69 10.38
N SER A 95 4.68 22.93 10.85
CA SER A 95 3.37 23.49 11.20
C SER A 95 2.49 23.47 9.96
N ASN A 96 1.39 22.72 10.00
CA ASN A 96 0.39 22.77 8.95
C ASN A 96 -0.34 24.12 9.09
N ASP A 97 -0.06 25.06 8.21
CA ASP A 97 -0.58 26.43 8.20
C ASP A 97 -2.07 26.53 7.83
N GLY A 98 -2.79 25.40 7.89
CA GLY A 98 -4.24 25.31 7.78
C GLY A 98 -4.77 25.21 6.35
N HIS A 99 -3.92 25.40 5.33
CA HIS A 99 -4.36 25.42 3.93
C HIS A 99 -4.23 24.07 3.21
N GLY A 100 -3.59 23.06 3.83
CA GLY A 100 -3.38 21.74 3.24
C GLY A 100 -3.70 20.57 4.15
N PRO A 101 -3.81 19.34 3.60
CA PRO A 101 -3.85 18.13 4.39
C PRO A 101 -2.63 18.03 5.32
N PRO A 102 -2.77 17.47 6.53
CA PRO A 102 -1.64 17.24 7.43
C PRO A 102 -0.54 16.46 6.72
N HIS A 103 0.70 16.94 6.83
CA HIS A 103 1.86 16.28 6.25
C HIS A 103 2.99 16.20 7.27
N PHE A 104 3.90 15.27 7.02
CA PHE A 104 5.17 15.14 7.71
C PHE A 104 6.25 14.91 6.68
N VAL A 105 7.46 15.35 6.99
CA VAL A 105 8.63 15.24 6.11
C VAL A 105 9.58 14.24 6.75
N ILE A 106 9.98 13.22 5.99
CA ILE A 106 11.10 12.36 6.38
C ILE A 106 12.35 12.85 5.64
N ALA A 107 13.38 13.25 6.38
CA ALA A 107 14.60 13.84 5.84
C ALA A 107 15.86 13.12 6.30
N GLY A 108 16.96 13.36 5.56
CA GLY A 108 18.25 12.72 5.82
C GLY A 108 18.29 11.26 5.38
N GLN A 109 19.12 10.46 6.05
CA GLN A 109 19.26 9.04 5.73
C GLN A 109 18.15 8.22 6.38
N ASN A 110 17.38 7.53 5.54
CA ASN A 110 16.39 6.55 5.96
C ASN A 110 17.01 5.17 6.06
N TYR A 111 16.65 4.41 7.09
CA TYR A 111 17.15 3.07 7.29
C TYR A 111 16.12 2.18 7.98
N HIS A 112 16.16 0.89 7.68
CA HIS A 112 15.37 -0.11 8.39
C HIS A 112 16.05 -0.45 9.72
N ARG A 113 15.32 -0.28 10.81
CA ARG A 113 15.75 -0.68 12.15
C ARG A 113 15.22 -2.08 12.43
N ILE A 114 16.10 -3.05 12.23
CA ILE A 114 15.88 -4.46 12.56
C ILE A 114 16.34 -4.66 14.00
N GLY A 115 15.43 -5.14 14.85
CA GLY A 115 15.75 -5.47 16.24
C GLY A 115 16.61 -6.74 16.35
N SER A 116 16.97 -7.11 17.57
CA SER A 116 17.54 -8.43 17.85
C SER A 116 16.58 -9.54 17.44
N LEU A 117 17.11 -10.72 17.11
CA LEU A 117 16.31 -11.88 16.73
C LEU A 117 15.32 -12.31 17.83
N LEU A 118 15.78 -12.24 19.08
CA LEU A 118 14.99 -12.54 20.28
C LEU A 118 14.72 -11.26 21.07
N PRO A 119 13.58 -11.19 21.80
CA PRO A 119 13.34 -10.14 22.77
C PRO A 119 14.45 -10.11 23.81
N LYS A 120 14.83 -8.92 24.28
CA LYS A 120 15.72 -8.80 25.44
C LYS A 120 14.99 -9.27 26.70
N HIS A 121 15.75 -9.65 27.72
CA HIS A 121 15.18 -10.12 28.98
C HIS A 121 14.23 -9.07 29.57
N GLY A 122 12.96 -9.45 29.78
CA GLY A 122 11.91 -8.58 30.32
C GLY A 122 11.23 -7.66 29.30
N GLU A 123 11.62 -7.69 28.02
CA GLU A 123 10.94 -6.94 26.96
C GLU A 123 9.90 -7.81 26.23
N SER A 124 8.79 -7.18 25.82
CA SER A 124 7.79 -7.81 24.95
C SER A 124 8.35 -7.99 23.52
N PRO A 125 8.04 -9.09 22.81
CA PRO A 125 8.41 -9.27 21.42
C PRO A 125 7.84 -8.17 20.51
N LYS A 126 8.61 -7.72 19.51
CA LYS A 126 8.21 -6.68 18.54
C LYS A 126 8.68 -7.01 17.13
N PHE A 127 7.93 -6.53 16.13
CA PHE A 127 8.25 -6.67 14.69
C PHE A 127 8.53 -8.14 14.30
N ALA A 128 9.68 -8.42 13.65
CA ALA A 128 10.08 -9.77 13.28
C ALA A 128 10.09 -10.77 14.45
N GLN A 129 10.32 -10.32 15.69
CA GLN A 129 10.33 -11.19 16.86
C GLN A 129 8.95 -11.84 17.09
N LEU A 130 7.86 -11.19 16.69
CA LEU A 130 6.51 -11.76 16.82
C LEU A 130 6.34 -13.05 16.00
N TYR A 131 7.13 -13.22 14.93
CA TYR A 131 7.05 -14.35 14.00
C TYR A 131 8.04 -15.48 14.33
N ILE A 132 8.99 -15.22 15.22
CA ILE A 132 10.14 -16.10 15.49
C ILE A 132 10.13 -16.57 16.94
N TYR A 133 9.76 -15.69 17.87
CA TYR A 133 9.70 -15.98 19.30
C TYR A 133 8.32 -16.51 19.67
N ASP A 134 8.26 -17.78 20.07
CA ASP A 134 7.06 -18.47 20.53
C ASP A 134 5.89 -18.37 19.54
N THR A 135 5.97 -19.20 18.49
CA THR A 135 4.96 -19.30 17.44
C THR A 135 3.59 -19.72 17.97
N GLN A 136 3.50 -20.37 19.14
CA GLN A 136 2.23 -20.77 19.73
C GLN A 136 1.47 -19.59 20.30
N ASN A 137 2.17 -18.58 20.85
CA ASN A 137 1.55 -17.41 21.48
C ASN A 137 1.63 -16.13 20.62
N GLU A 138 2.10 -16.23 19.38
CA GLU A 138 2.24 -15.13 18.41
C GLU A 138 0.96 -14.27 18.31
N VAL A 139 -0.20 -14.91 18.18
CA VAL A 139 -1.49 -14.21 18.04
C VAL A 139 -1.80 -13.39 19.29
N SER A 140 -1.61 -13.95 20.48
CA SER A 140 -1.81 -13.24 21.75
C SER A 140 -0.84 -12.07 21.89
N ASN A 141 0.43 -12.29 21.55
CA ASN A 141 1.48 -11.26 21.59
C ASN A 141 1.14 -10.08 20.66
N ARG A 142 0.64 -10.39 19.45
CA ARG A 142 0.16 -9.41 18.47
C ARG A 142 -1.06 -8.64 18.94
N LEU A 143 -2.05 -9.34 19.50
CA LEU A 143 -3.29 -8.73 19.97
C LEU A 143 -3.05 -7.80 21.16
N SER A 144 -2.05 -8.08 22.00
CA SER A 144 -1.69 -7.21 23.13
C SER A 144 -1.28 -5.78 22.74
N HIS A 145 -0.92 -5.56 21.46
CA HIS A 145 -0.62 -4.23 20.93
C HIS A 145 -1.87 -3.40 20.62
N PHE A 146 -3.04 -4.02 20.46
CA PHE A 146 -4.29 -3.30 20.29
C PHE A 146 -4.83 -2.91 21.67
N ARG A 147 -4.92 -1.60 21.93
CA ARG A 147 -5.58 -1.03 23.11
C ARG A 147 -6.99 -0.60 22.76
#